data_AF-A0A9R0Z201-F1
#
_entry.id   AF-A0A9R0Z201-F1
#
_cell.length_a   1.000
_cell.length_b   1.000
_cell.length_c   1.000
_cell.angle_alpha   90.00
_cell.angle_beta   90.00
_cell.angle_gamma   90.00
#
_symmetry.space_group_name_H-M   'P 1'
#
loop_
_entity.id
_entity.type
_entity.pdbx_description
1 polymer ?
#
loop_
_entity_poly.entity_id
_entity_poly.type
_entity_poly.pdbx_seq_one_letter_code
_entity_poly.pdbx_strand_id
1 'polypeptide(L)'
;MPDKMKKMQKCLQKITEDHQNYRLTPETCTNEQQLPDIRENAGTMVEAEIIGRAEEKLEILARLSGSASEHTTFVPIWGFGGIGKSTLARSVYNHPEFEKHSRVWIYVSQIFDLKKIGNTIISQLSRQQSQQILDLHSINIRLQELLAEKKNALIILDDLWEKRPSQLEELKSMLKQGKGCKVMVVVTTRDEGIANEISTVQPYNLPQLSDEMCWEIMRQKSKFETRDDKEWLEPIGKDIAKKCKGVALAAQSLGHILKSKSYGEWNSVRTNHIWNLSTSTDASSGHEVLGSLLLSYNLMPPYLKLFFAYCAILPKGRKMNKYKLIHQWIALGFMEPSSIFSNWQLGESYIMQLLECMTWCMTSQGQSWLTNLT
;
A
#
# COMPACT_ATOMS: atom_id res chain seq x y z
N MET A 1 -10.93 -42.58 -15.25
CA MET A 1 -10.49 -41.37 -15.97
C MET A 1 -11.35 -41.02 -17.20
N PRO A 2 -11.81 -41.98 -18.05
CA PRO A 2 -12.58 -41.67 -19.26
C PRO A 2 -13.91 -40.95 -19.03
N ASP A 3 -14.66 -41.33 -17.98
CA ASP A 3 -15.97 -40.72 -17.71
C ASP A 3 -15.87 -39.30 -17.16
N LYS A 4 -14.79 -38.99 -16.44
CA LYS A 4 -14.49 -37.62 -16.00
C LYS A 4 -14.19 -36.71 -17.21
N MET A 5 -13.41 -37.19 -18.17
CA MET A 5 -13.14 -36.47 -19.42
C MET A 5 -14.41 -36.26 -20.26
N LYS A 6 -15.24 -37.28 -20.42
CA LYS A 6 -16.52 -37.17 -21.15
C LYS A 6 -17.46 -36.17 -20.49
N LYS A 7 -17.54 -36.17 -19.15
CA LYS A 7 -18.35 -35.19 -18.40
C LYS A 7 -17.82 -33.77 -18.57
N MET A 8 -16.50 -33.59 -18.56
CA MET A 8 -15.87 -32.29 -18.78
C MET A 8 -16.09 -31.76 -20.20
N GLN A 9 -15.96 -32.61 -21.23
CA GLN A 9 -16.24 -32.26 -22.62
C GLN A 9 -17.69 -31.84 -22.84
N LYS A 10 -18.66 -32.60 -22.28
CA LYS A 10 -20.08 -32.22 -22.33
C LYS A 10 -20.34 -30.87 -21.66
N CYS A 11 -19.66 -30.59 -20.55
CA CYS A 11 -19.77 -29.31 -19.87
C CYS A 11 -19.21 -28.16 -20.74
N LEU A 12 -18.04 -28.35 -21.33
CA LEU A 12 -17.41 -27.36 -22.22
C LEU A 12 -18.25 -27.09 -23.48
N GLN A 13 -18.85 -28.13 -24.07
CA GLN A 13 -19.77 -27.99 -25.20
C GLN A 13 -20.98 -27.13 -24.82
N LYS A 14 -21.62 -27.44 -23.68
CA LYS A 14 -22.74 -26.65 -23.19
C LYS A 14 -22.37 -25.17 -22.95
N ILE A 15 -21.21 -24.92 -22.34
CA ILE A 15 -20.71 -23.55 -22.13
C ILE A 15 -20.48 -22.84 -23.48
N THR A 16 -20.00 -23.56 -24.50
CA THR A 16 -19.77 -22.99 -25.84
C THR A 16 -21.08 -22.66 -26.55
N GLU A 17 -22.07 -23.55 -26.46
CA GLU A 17 -23.42 -23.33 -26.99
C GLU A 17 -24.09 -22.14 -26.31
N ASP A 18 -24.02 -22.07 -24.97
CA ASP A 18 -24.51 -20.93 -24.20
C ASP A 18 -23.80 -19.64 -24.63
N HIS A 19 -22.46 -19.64 -24.75
CA HIS A 19 -21.69 -18.48 -25.20
C HIS A 19 -22.12 -17.94 -26.57
N GLN A 20 -22.37 -18.84 -27.54
CA GLN A 20 -22.87 -18.47 -28.87
C GLN A 20 -24.30 -17.93 -28.82
N ASN A 21 -25.17 -18.54 -28.02
CA ASN A 21 -26.56 -18.13 -27.85
C ASN A 21 -26.69 -16.74 -27.20
N TYR A 22 -25.80 -16.40 -26.26
CA TYR A 22 -25.81 -15.11 -25.56
C TYR A 22 -25.00 -14.01 -26.28
N ARG A 23 -24.42 -14.29 -27.46
CA ARG A 23 -23.57 -13.34 -28.23
C ARG A 23 -22.51 -12.66 -27.36
N LEU A 24 -21.93 -13.38 -26.41
CA LEU A 24 -20.79 -12.89 -25.65
C LEU A 24 -19.64 -12.74 -26.65
N THR A 25 -19.18 -11.51 -26.90
CA THR A 25 -18.05 -11.28 -27.79
C THR A 25 -16.80 -11.85 -27.15
N PRO A 26 -16.00 -12.68 -27.85
CA PRO A 26 -14.67 -13.04 -27.36
C PRO A 26 -13.86 -11.74 -27.23
N GLU A 27 -13.37 -11.43 -26.03
CA GLU A 27 -12.21 -10.56 -25.94
C GLU A 27 -11.07 -11.32 -26.65
N THR A 28 -10.64 -10.83 -27.80
CA THR A 28 -9.43 -11.31 -28.47
C THR A 28 -8.24 -11.00 -27.56
N CYS A 29 -7.90 -11.95 -26.68
CA CYS A 29 -6.61 -12.00 -26.02
C CYS A 29 -5.56 -12.48 -27.04
N THR A 30 -5.24 -11.63 -28.00
CA THR A 30 -4.01 -11.73 -28.79
C THR A 30 -3.17 -10.52 -28.44
N ASN A 31 -2.40 -10.64 -27.35
CA ASN A 31 -1.18 -9.87 -27.21
C ASN A 31 -0.04 -10.87 -27.26
N GLU A 32 0.68 -10.87 -28.38
CA GLU A 32 2.04 -11.38 -28.42
C GLU A 32 2.81 -10.77 -27.24
N GLN A 33 3.61 -11.58 -26.56
CA GLN A 33 4.42 -11.17 -25.42
C GLN A 33 5.48 -10.16 -25.88
N GLN A 34 5.12 -8.89 -25.99
CA GLN A 34 6.08 -7.80 -26.00
C GLN A 34 6.27 -7.35 -24.55
N LEU A 35 7.24 -7.97 -23.87
CA LEU A 35 7.80 -7.40 -22.66
C LEU A 35 8.40 -6.03 -23.01
N PRO A 36 8.09 -4.96 -22.26
CA PRO A 36 8.84 -3.72 -22.35
C PRO A 36 10.33 -4.00 -22.12
N ASP A 37 11.20 -3.40 -22.92
CA ASP A 37 12.65 -3.53 -22.85
C ASP A 37 13.14 -3.32 -21.40
N ILE A 38 13.50 -4.41 -20.71
CA ILE A 38 14.00 -4.39 -19.34
C ILE A 38 15.49 -4.04 -19.41
N ARG A 39 15.78 -2.79 -19.77
CA ARG A 39 17.07 -2.19 -19.45
C ARG A 39 17.08 -1.76 -18.00
N GLU A 40 18.00 -2.38 -17.27
CA GLU A 40 18.43 -2.15 -15.91
C GLU A 40 18.04 -0.79 -15.34
N ASN A 41 17.19 -0.82 -14.32
CA ASN A 41 17.22 0.15 -13.23
C ASN A 41 17.03 -0.62 -11.91
N ALA A 42 17.95 -1.55 -11.65
CA ALA A 42 18.31 -1.94 -10.29
C ALA A 42 19.18 -0.83 -9.67
N GLY A 43 18.70 0.41 -9.76
CA GLY A 43 19.34 1.59 -9.21
C GLY A 43 18.53 2.02 -7.99
N THR A 44 19.22 2.16 -6.87
CA THR A 44 18.80 2.84 -5.63
C THR A 44 17.48 3.58 -5.79
N MET A 45 16.43 3.09 -5.13
CA MET A 45 15.13 3.73 -5.05
C MET A 45 15.33 5.09 -4.37
N VAL A 46 15.70 6.11 -5.15
CA VAL A 46 15.71 7.51 -4.74
C VAL A 46 14.31 7.75 -4.22
N GLU A 47 14.19 8.18 -2.96
CA GLU A 47 12.90 8.57 -2.41
C GLU A 47 12.34 9.68 -3.28
N ALA A 48 11.44 9.31 -4.19
CA ALA A 48 10.74 10.25 -5.03
C ALA A 48 10.03 11.23 -4.09
N GLU A 49 10.22 12.53 -4.35
CA GLU A 49 9.58 13.59 -3.59
C GLU A 49 8.06 13.33 -3.55
N ILE A 50 7.50 13.35 -2.34
CA ILE A 50 6.07 13.07 -2.14
C ILE A 50 5.29 14.30 -2.60
N ILE A 51 4.69 14.20 -3.78
CA ILE A 51 3.90 15.27 -4.39
C ILE A 51 2.76 15.69 -3.45
N GLY A 52 2.66 17.00 -3.21
CA GLY A 52 1.50 17.62 -2.58
C GLY A 52 1.30 17.32 -1.09
N ARG A 53 2.35 16.91 -0.35
CA ARG A 53 2.27 16.62 1.09
C ARG A 53 3.25 17.40 1.98
N ALA A 54 3.82 18.48 1.45
CA ALA A 54 4.83 19.25 2.16
C ALA A 54 4.24 20.01 3.36
N GLU A 55 3.08 20.63 3.20
CA GLU A 55 2.39 21.38 4.25
C GLU A 55 1.90 20.45 5.36
N GLU A 56 1.24 19.34 4.98
CA GLU A 56 0.80 18.30 5.90
C GLU A 56 1.96 17.75 6.73
N LYS A 57 3.13 17.54 6.10
CA LYS A 57 4.32 17.07 6.79
C LYS A 57 4.77 18.07 7.86
N LEU A 58 4.85 19.36 7.51
CA LEU A 58 5.24 20.41 8.46
C LEU A 58 4.27 20.49 9.64
N GLU A 59 2.97 20.34 9.39
CA GLU A 59 1.95 20.32 10.44
C GLU A 59 2.12 19.13 11.40
N ILE A 60 2.41 17.93 10.89
CA ILE A 60 2.72 16.78 11.75
C ILE A 60 3.99 17.01 12.58
N LEU A 61 5.05 17.58 11.97
CA LEU A 61 6.28 17.92 12.68
C LEU A 61 6.03 18.94 13.80
N ALA A 62 5.23 19.98 13.52
CA ALA A 62 4.85 20.97 14.52
C ALA A 62 4.11 20.34 15.71
N ARG A 63 3.19 19.40 15.45
CA ARG A 63 2.48 18.65 16.52
C ARG A 63 3.39 17.76 17.35
N LEU A 64 4.40 17.15 16.73
CA LEU A 64 5.41 16.32 17.44
C LEU A 64 6.37 17.17 18.28
N SER A 65 6.56 18.44 17.93
CA SER A 65 7.48 19.35 18.62
C SER A 65 6.81 20.29 19.63
N GLY A 66 5.52 20.59 19.48
CA GLY A 66 4.77 21.51 20.33
C GLY A 66 4.29 20.96 21.69
N SER A 67 4.40 19.66 21.94
CA SER A 67 3.89 18.98 23.16
C SER A 67 4.81 19.13 24.38
N ALA A 68 5.19 20.37 24.73
CA ALA A 68 6.15 20.64 25.82
C ALA A 68 5.71 20.13 27.22
N SER A 69 4.42 19.86 27.44
CA SER A 69 3.88 19.36 28.71
C SER A 69 3.85 17.83 28.82
N GLU A 70 3.91 17.10 27.70
CA GLU A 70 3.77 15.64 27.69
C GLU A 70 5.04 14.94 27.20
N HIS A 71 5.56 14.02 28.01
CA HIS A 71 6.76 13.22 27.68
C HIS A 71 6.50 12.16 26.60
N THR A 72 5.24 11.80 26.39
CA THR A 72 4.80 10.89 25.34
C THR A 72 3.66 11.54 24.56
N THR A 73 3.84 11.69 23.25
CA THR A 73 2.86 12.36 22.38
C THR A 73 2.35 11.40 21.33
N PHE A 74 1.02 11.27 21.22
CA PHE A 74 0.39 10.52 20.15
C PHE A 74 -0.21 11.48 19.13
N VAL A 75 0.28 11.43 17.89
CA VAL A 75 -0.19 12.20 16.74
C VAL A 75 -0.84 11.24 15.74
N PRO A 76 -2.16 11.04 15.80
CA PRO A 76 -2.87 10.21 14.84
C PRO A 76 -3.08 10.95 13.53
N ILE A 77 -2.84 10.26 12.42
CA ILE A 77 -3.17 10.66 11.05
C ILE A 77 -4.29 9.74 10.58
N TRP A 78 -5.46 10.31 10.28
CA TRP A 78 -6.62 9.54 9.86
C TRP A 78 -7.19 10.02 8.53
N GLY A 79 -8.04 9.20 7.94
CA GLY A 79 -8.64 9.42 6.62
C GLY A 79 -8.89 8.11 5.88
N PHE A 80 -9.60 8.14 4.76
CA PHE A 80 -10.00 6.93 4.03
C PHE A 80 -8.81 6.18 3.39
N GLY A 81 -9.08 4.99 2.85
CA GLY A 81 -8.06 4.12 2.24
C GLY A 81 -7.39 4.73 1.00
N GLY A 82 -6.09 4.49 0.80
CA GLY A 82 -5.38 4.92 -0.42
C GLY A 82 -5.05 6.43 -0.52
N ILE A 83 -5.43 7.23 0.48
CA ILE A 83 -5.21 8.68 0.49
C ILE A 83 -3.75 9.11 0.76
N GLY A 84 -2.92 8.19 1.29
CA GLY A 84 -1.48 8.43 1.50
C GLY A 84 -1.01 8.62 2.95
N LYS A 85 -1.78 8.18 3.97
CA LYS A 85 -1.39 8.31 5.39
C LYS A 85 -0.02 7.68 5.70
N SER A 86 0.18 6.42 5.31
CA SER A 86 1.45 5.70 5.51
C SER A 86 2.60 6.36 4.74
N THR A 87 2.31 6.98 3.58
CA THR A 87 3.29 7.75 2.82
C THR A 87 3.71 9.02 3.56
N LEU A 88 2.75 9.76 4.12
CA LEU A 88 3.03 10.93 4.96
C LEU A 88 3.82 10.55 6.22
N ALA A 89 3.40 9.52 6.93
CA ALA A 89 4.12 9.01 8.10
C ALA A 89 5.56 8.58 7.77
N ARG A 90 5.79 8.04 6.55
CA ARG A 90 7.14 7.71 6.07
C ARG A 90 8.00 8.95 5.86
N SER A 91 7.42 10.01 5.30
CA SER A 91 8.12 11.30 5.16
C SER A 91 8.54 11.88 6.49
N VAL A 92 7.70 11.73 7.52
CA VAL A 92 8.00 12.13 8.90
C VAL A 92 9.10 11.24 9.49
N TYR A 93 8.98 9.91 9.35
CA TYR A 93 9.97 8.94 9.85
C TYR A 93 11.39 9.15 9.28
N ASN A 94 11.48 9.56 8.02
CA ASN A 94 12.75 9.84 7.33
C ASN A 94 13.19 11.31 7.45
N HIS A 95 12.48 12.15 8.18
CA HIS A 95 12.83 13.56 8.33
C HIS A 95 14.16 13.74 9.08
N PRO A 96 15.06 14.65 8.63
CA PRO A 96 16.37 14.89 9.27
C PRO A 96 16.28 15.27 10.76
N GLU A 97 15.19 15.90 11.19
CA GLU A 97 14.94 16.23 12.61
C GLU A 97 15.00 14.98 13.51
N PHE A 98 14.66 13.81 12.99
CA PHE A 98 14.65 12.56 13.73
C PHE A 98 15.86 11.66 13.47
N GLU A 99 16.89 12.15 12.79
CA GLU A 99 18.09 11.37 12.47
C GLU A 99 18.78 10.83 13.74
N LYS A 100 18.83 11.63 14.80
CA LYS A 100 19.40 11.27 16.11
C LYS A 100 18.44 10.49 17.02
N HIS A 101 17.19 10.29 16.62
CA HIS A 101 16.19 9.58 17.41
C HIS A 101 16.29 8.07 17.18
N SER A 102 15.91 7.30 18.20
CA SER A 102 15.64 5.87 18.00
C SER A 102 14.31 5.71 17.28
N ARG A 103 14.37 5.25 16.03
CA ARG A 103 13.22 5.17 15.14
C ARG A 103 12.70 3.74 15.03
N VAL A 104 11.38 3.58 15.15
CA VAL A 104 10.66 2.29 15.09
C VAL A 104 9.49 2.42 14.13
N TRP A 105 9.30 1.45 13.24
CA TRP A 105 8.13 1.36 12.36
C TRP A 105 7.45 0.01 12.49
N ILE A 106 6.16 0.02 12.80
CA ILE A 106 5.37 -1.19 13.01
C ILE A 106 4.09 -1.09 12.21
N TYR A 107 3.86 -2.09 11.38
CA TYR A 107 2.54 -2.34 10.83
C TYR A 107 1.69 -3.04 11.88
N VAL A 108 0.57 -2.42 12.27
CA VAL A 108 -0.39 -2.99 13.21
C VAL A 108 -1.36 -3.87 12.41
N SER A 109 -1.27 -5.18 12.65
CA SER A 109 -2.18 -6.13 12.04
C SER A 109 -3.63 -5.88 12.46
N GLN A 110 -4.59 -6.25 11.60
CA GLN A 110 -6.02 -6.25 11.94
C GLN A 110 -6.30 -7.10 13.19
N ILE A 111 -5.57 -8.21 13.34
CA ILE A 111 -5.50 -8.93 14.62
C ILE A 111 -4.61 -8.10 15.55
N PHE A 112 -5.24 -7.42 16.50
CA PHE A 112 -4.56 -6.62 17.52
C PHE A 112 -3.92 -7.52 18.57
N ASP A 113 -2.60 -7.42 18.70
CA ASP A 113 -1.81 -8.21 19.64
C ASP A 113 -0.74 -7.31 20.29
N LEU A 114 -1.03 -6.86 21.51
CA LEU A 114 -0.15 -6.01 22.30
C LEU A 114 1.22 -6.65 22.53
N LYS A 115 1.28 -7.98 22.75
CA LYS A 115 2.56 -8.66 22.99
C LYS A 115 3.41 -8.65 21.74
N LYS A 116 2.80 -8.86 20.57
CA LYS A 116 3.50 -8.78 19.28
C LYS A 116 3.97 -7.36 18.98
N ILE A 117 3.13 -6.35 19.23
CA ILE A 117 3.51 -4.94 19.09
C ILE A 117 4.72 -4.64 19.98
N GLY A 118 4.63 -4.94 21.28
CA GLY A 118 5.69 -4.65 22.24
C GLY A 118 7.00 -5.36 21.92
N ASN A 119 6.96 -6.67 21.63
CA ASN A 119 8.16 -7.42 21.21
C ASN A 119 8.77 -6.85 19.92
N THR A 120 7.93 -6.38 18.98
CA THR A 120 8.44 -5.77 17.74
C THR A 120 9.16 -4.44 18.04
N ILE A 121 8.62 -3.60 18.93
CA ILE A 121 9.28 -2.37 19.38
C ILE A 121 10.62 -2.70 20.05
N ILE A 122 10.64 -3.64 20.99
CA ILE A 122 11.85 -4.09 21.69
C ILE A 122 12.91 -4.53 20.69
N SER A 123 12.55 -5.35 19.70
CA SER A 123 13.48 -5.86 18.70
C SER A 123 14.14 -4.74 17.88
N GLN A 124 13.37 -3.69 17.52
CA GLN A 124 13.87 -2.57 16.73
C GLN A 124 14.71 -1.60 17.58
N LEU A 125 14.33 -1.32 18.82
CA LEU A 125 15.07 -0.44 19.72
C LEU A 125 16.39 -1.06 20.20
N SER A 126 16.39 -2.37 20.49
CA SER A 126 17.58 -3.09 20.96
C SER A 126 18.59 -3.40 19.86
N ARG A 127 18.15 -3.44 18.59
CA ARG A 127 18.95 -3.87 17.43
C ARG A 127 19.56 -5.27 17.58
N GLN A 128 18.96 -6.12 18.40
CA GLN A 128 19.39 -7.49 18.65
C GLN A 128 18.25 -8.46 18.27
N GLN A 129 18.60 -9.72 17.99
CA GLN A 129 17.60 -10.79 17.95
C GLN A 129 17.09 -10.99 19.39
N SER A 130 16.03 -10.29 19.76
CA SER A 130 15.40 -10.46 21.07
C SER A 130 14.65 -11.78 21.12
N GLN A 131 14.90 -12.58 22.16
CA GLN A 131 14.01 -13.69 22.51
C GLN A 131 12.60 -13.15 22.73
N GLN A 132 11.58 -13.85 22.22
CA GLN A 132 10.21 -13.43 22.42
C GLN A 132 9.86 -13.50 23.91
N ILE A 133 9.51 -12.35 24.48
CA ILE A 133 9.01 -12.26 25.84
C ILE A 133 7.54 -12.68 25.80
N LEU A 134 7.17 -13.66 26.64
CA LEU A 134 5.85 -14.32 26.57
C LEU A 134 4.78 -13.59 27.38
N ASP A 135 5.18 -12.90 28.45
CA ASP A 135 4.27 -12.19 29.35
C ASP A 135 4.28 -10.68 29.10
N LEU A 136 3.10 -10.06 29.19
CA LEU A 136 2.93 -8.64 28.87
C LEU A 136 3.61 -7.74 29.91
N HIS A 137 3.70 -8.19 31.16
CA HIS A 137 4.32 -7.43 32.24
C HIS A 137 5.83 -7.24 32.01
N SER A 138 6.55 -8.31 31.66
CA SER A 138 7.97 -8.24 31.33
C SER A 138 8.22 -7.48 30.03
N ILE A 139 7.31 -7.55 29.06
CA ILE A 139 7.36 -6.69 27.87
C ILE A 139 7.30 -5.21 28.28
N ASN A 140 6.35 -4.85 29.15
CA ASN A 140 6.19 -3.47 29.62
C ASN A 140 7.43 -2.99 30.38
N ILE A 141 7.96 -3.79 31.32
CA ILE A 141 9.20 -3.45 32.05
C ILE A 141 10.35 -3.24 31.06
N ARG A 142 10.54 -4.18 30.13
CA ARG A 142 11.65 -4.11 29.18
C ARG A 142 11.54 -2.92 28.23
N LEU A 143 10.33 -2.59 27.78
CA LEU A 143 10.08 -1.40 26.98
C LEU A 143 10.36 -0.13 27.76
N GLN A 144 9.97 -0.09 29.03
CA GLN A 144 10.20 1.06 29.87
C GLN A 144 11.70 1.35 30.04
N GLU A 145 12.50 0.32 30.32
CA GLU A 145 13.95 0.41 30.40
C GLU A 145 14.58 0.88 29.08
N LEU A 146 14.19 0.27 27.95
CA LEU A 146 14.77 0.58 26.65
C LEU A 146 14.46 2.00 26.19
N LEU A 147 13.21 2.44 26.33
CA LEU A 147 12.81 3.80 25.97
C LEU A 147 13.51 4.83 26.87
N ALA A 148 13.71 4.53 28.16
CA ALA A 148 14.50 5.37 29.06
C ALA A 148 15.98 5.46 28.65
N GLU A 149 16.58 4.33 28.26
CA GLU A 149 17.95 4.27 27.73
C GLU A 149 18.10 5.11 26.45
N LYS A 150 17.13 5.01 25.53
CA LYS A 150 17.17 5.74 24.25
C LYS A 150 16.92 7.24 24.40
N LYS A 151 16.24 7.66 25.47
CA LYS A 151 15.80 9.04 25.77
C LYS A 151 14.84 9.65 24.76
N ASN A 152 15.14 9.56 23.46
CA ASN A 152 14.37 10.13 22.37
C ASN A 152 13.99 9.04 21.36
N ALA A 153 12.70 8.77 21.22
CA ALA A 153 12.17 7.75 20.32
C ALA A 153 11.06 8.30 19.43
N LEU A 154 11.07 7.89 18.15
CA LEU A 154 9.97 8.09 17.21
C LEU A 154 9.42 6.72 16.83
N ILE A 155 8.15 6.48 17.11
CA ILE A 155 7.47 5.21 16.88
C ILE A 155 6.33 5.45 15.89
N ILE A 156 6.32 4.70 14.79
CA ILE A 156 5.22 4.70 13.83
C ILE A 156 4.38 3.45 14.04
N LEU A 157 3.10 3.64 14.35
CA LEU A 157 2.08 2.60 14.41
C LEU A 157 1.19 2.73 13.17
N ASP A 158 1.56 1.99 12.13
CA ASP A 158 0.94 2.08 10.81
C ASP A 158 -0.26 1.14 10.69
N ASP A 159 -1.41 1.68 10.28
CA ASP A 159 -2.69 1.02 10.01
C ASP A 159 -3.33 0.39 11.27
N LEU A 160 -3.58 1.18 12.31
CA LEU A 160 -4.23 0.74 13.56
C LEU A 160 -5.75 0.51 13.37
N TRP A 161 -6.23 -0.68 13.76
CA TRP A 161 -7.63 -1.13 13.61
C TRP A 161 -8.38 -1.42 14.92
N GLU A 162 -7.71 -1.42 16.07
CA GLU A 162 -8.33 -1.77 17.36
C GLU A 162 -9.30 -0.67 17.83
N LYS A 163 -10.53 -1.07 18.17
CA LYS A 163 -11.62 -0.16 18.54
C LYS A 163 -11.92 -0.14 20.04
N ARG A 164 -11.43 -1.12 20.79
CA ARG A 164 -11.70 -1.21 22.24
C ARG A 164 -10.88 -0.16 22.98
N PRO A 165 -11.52 0.80 23.69
CA PRO A 165 -10.81 1.82 24.44
C PRO A 165 -9.80 1.25 25.43
N SER A 166 -10.16 0.18 26.15
CA SER A 166 -9.25 -0.47 27.11
C SER A 166 -7.95 -0.97 26.49
N GLN A 167 -7.99 -1.50 25.27
CA GLN A 167 -6.80 -1.98 24.56
C GLN A 167 -5.93 -0.82 24.03
N LEU A 168 -6.57 0.27 23.60
CA LEU A 168 -5.89 1.49 23.19
C LEU A 168 -5.23 2.18 24.40
N GLU A 169 -5.88 2.17 25.56
CA GLU A 169 -5.29 2.62 26.83
C GLU A 169 -4.11 1.75 27.27
N GLU A 170 -4.22 0.43 27.17
CA GLU A 170 -3.10 -0.47 27.44
C GLU A 170 -1.90 -0.20 26.51
N LEU A 171 -2.15 0.06 25.23
CA LEU A 171 -1.12 0.47 24.27
C LEU A 171 -0.49 1.82 24.63
N LYS A 172 -1.30 2.82 25.01
CA LYS A 172 -0.81 4.13 25.49
C LYS A 172 0.07 3.95 26.72
N SER A 173 -0.39 3.18 27.69
CA SER A 173 0.33 2.88 28.94
C SER A 173 1.67 2.18 28.67
N MET A 174 1.71 1.23 27.74
CA MET A 174 2.93 0.52 27.33
C MET A 174 4.02 1.47 26.79
N LEU A 175 3.65 2.53 26.09
CA LEU A 175 4.59 3.48 25.46
C LEU A 175 4.81 4.76 26.28
N LYS A 176 4.05 4.93 27.37
CA LYS A 176 4.11 6.12 28.21
C LYS A 176 5.43 6.17 28.95
N GLN A 177 6.05 7.34 28.96
CA GLN A 177 7.30 7.60 29.65
C GLN A 177 7.25 8.84 30.54
N GLY A 178 8.17 8.87 31.50
CA GLY A 178 8.31 9.95 32.48
C GLY A 178 9.31 11.04 32.07
N LYS A 179 9.58 11.95 33.02
CA LYS A 179 10.49 13.09 32.84
C LYS A 179 11.86 12.66 32.31
N GLY A 180 12.39 13.44 31.37
CA GLY A 180 13.72 13.22 30.77
C GLY A 180 13.72 12.33 29.52
N CYS A 181 12.56 11.80 29.12
CA CYS A 181 12.36 11.09 27.86
C CYS A 181 11.36 11.82 26.96
N LYS A 182 11.57 11.77 25.64
CA LYS A 182 10.63 12.22 24.62
C LYS A 182 10.27 11.05 23.71
N VAL A 183 9.06 10.53 23.86
CA VAL A 183 8.51 9.46 23.03
C VAL A 183 7.44 10.06 22.12
N MET A 184 7.73 10.08 20.84
CA MET A 184 6.83 10.58 19.80
C MET A 184 6.22 9.40 19.07
N VAL A 185 4.89 9.31 19.06
CA VAL A 185 4.16 8.22 18.42
C VAL A 185 3.28 8.80 17.31
N VAL A 186 3.54 8.40 16.07
CA VAL A 186 2.66 8.71 14.94
C VAL A 186 1.82 7.46 14.67
N VAL A 187 0.50 7.63 14.66
CA VAL A 187 -0.43 6.54 14.38
C VAL A 187 -1.08 6.81 13.02
N THR A 188 -1.21 5.81 12.15
CA THR A 188 -2.07 5.93 10.97
C THR A 188 -3.29 5.05 11.13
N THR A 189 -4.48 5.56 10.83
CA THR A 189 -5.73 4.76 10.91
C THR A 189 -6.75 5.23 9.89
N ARG A 190 -7.72 4.39 9.56
CA ARG A 190 -8.87 4.77 8.73
C ARG A 190 -10.05 5.29 9.53
N ASP A 191 -10.03 5.09 10.85
CA ASP A 191 -11.17 5.29 11.73
C ASP A 191 -10.93 6.53 12.61
N GLU A 192 -11.83 7.50 12.50
CA GLU A 192 -11.78 8.75 13.29
C GLU A 192 -11.94 8.47 14.80
N GLY A 193 -12.75 7.48 15.17
CA GLY A 193 -12.95 7.10 16.57
C GLY A 193 -11.66 6.58 17.19
N ILE A 194 -10.93 5.71 16.49
CA ILE A 194 -9.59 5.25 16.91
C ILE A 194 -8.62 6.43 17.03
N ALA A 195 -8.65 7.34 16.05
CA ALA A 195 -7.78 8.52 16.04
C ALA A 195 -8.02 9.37 17.29
N ASN A 196 -9.28 9.70 17.61
CA ASN A 196 -9.63 10.47 18.79
C ASN A 196 -9.23 9.75 20.08
N GLU A 197 -9.51 8.45 20.19
CA GLU A 197 -9.25 7.65 21.39
C GLU A 197 -7.76 7.51 21.72
N ILE A 198 -6.89 7.29 20.72
CA ILE A 198 -5.44 7.13 20.94
C ILE A 198 -4.71 8.48 21.08
N SER A 199 -5.35 9.59 20.74
CA SER A 199 -4.69 10.89 20.62
C SER A 199 -4.25 11.48 21.97
N THR A 200 -3.16 12.25 21.95
CA THR A 200 -2.87 13.20 23.04
C THR A 200 -2.77 14.65 22.55
N VAL A 201 -2.72 14.83 21.23
CA VAL A 201 -2.91 16.11 20.55
C VAL A 201 -4.01 15.96 19.51
N GLN A 202 -4.56 17.07 19.00
CA GLN A 202 -5.60 17.02 17.98
C GLN A 202 -5.21 16.06 16.84
N PRO A 203 -6.07 15.07 16.50
CA PRO A 203 -5.82 14.20 15.36
C PRO A 203 -5.75 14.96 14.05
N TYR A 204 -4.96 14.44 13.11
CA TYR A 204 -4.80 15.03 11.78
C TYR A 204 -5.67 14.29 10.77
N ASN A 205 -6.75 14.92 10.32
CA ASN A 205 -7.51 14.43 9.17
C ASN A 205 -6.73 14.77 7.90
N LEU A 206 -6.20 13.75 7.22
CA LEU A 206 -5.41 13.95 6.01
C LEU A 206 -6.34 14.37 4.86
N PRO A 207 -6.18 15.58 4.28
CA PRO A 207 -7.03 16.03 3.18
C PRO A 207 -6.82 15.20 1.90
N GLN A 208 -7.84 15.22 1.05
CA GLN A 208 -7.75 14.71 -0.32
C GLN A 208 -6.75 15.54 -1.12
N LEU A 209 -6.09 14.91 -2.10
CA LEU A 209 -5.26 15.65 -3.05
C LEU A 209 -6.13 16.49 -3.98
N SER A 210 -5.60 17.61 -4.47
CA SER A 210 -6.26 18.35 -5.56
C SER A 210 -6.21 17.57 -6.87
N ASP A 211 -7.08 17.91 -7.81
CA ASP A 211 -7.08 17.30 -9.14
C ASP A 211 -5.76 17.51 -9.87
N GLU A 212 -5.12 18.67 -9.67
CA GLU A 212 -3.81 19.01 -10.21
C GLU A 212 -2.71 18.13 -9.60
N MET A 213 -2.75 17.87 -8.30
CA MET A 213 -1.81 16.97 -7.64
C MET A 213 -2.01 15.51 -8.10
N CYS A 214 -3.25 15.07 -8.28
CA CYS A 214 -3.54 13.77 -8.89
C CYS A 214 -2.99 13.69 -10.32
N TRP A 215 -3.16 14.76 -11.10
CA TRP A 215 -2.61 14.84 -12.44
C TRP A 215 -1.08 14.77 -12.44
N GLU A 216 -0.42 15.47 -11.53
CA GLU A 216 1.04 15.44 -11.40
C GLU A 216 1.58 14.04 -11.08
N ILE A 217 0.93 13.35 -10.14
CA ILE A 217 1.23 11.95 -9.84
C ILE A 217 1.07 11.07 -11.08
N MET A 218 -0.02 11.25 -11.84
CA MET A 218 -0.25 10.50 -13.07
C MET A 218 0.79 10.81 -14.14
N ARG A 219 1.20 12.08 -14.30
CA ARG A 219 2.25 12.48 -15.25
C ARG A 219 3.56 11.75 -14.94
N GLN A 220 3.97 11.77 -13.67
CA GLN A 220 5.18 11.11 -13.23
C GLN A 220 5.12 9.58 -13.49
N LYS A 221 4.00 8.94 -13.15
CA LYS A 221 3.84 7.48 -13.26
C LYS A 221 3.67 6.98 -14.70
N SER A 222 3.09 7.80 -15.57
CA SER A 222 2.92 7.48 -17.00
C SER A 222 4.14 7.80 -17.86
N LYS A 223 5.21 8.37 -17.27
CA LYS A 223 6.35 8.95 -18.01
C LYS A 223 5.88 9.96 -19.06
N PHE A 224 4.88 10.77 -18.70
CA PHE A 224 4.16 11.64 -19.62
C PHE A 224 5.06 12.57 -20.43
N GLU A 225 6.10 13.13 -19.81
CA GLU A 225 6.99 14.08 -20.47
C GLU A 225 7.84 13.48 -21.59
N THR A 226 8.03 12.16 -21.61
CA THR A 226 8.79 11.47 -22.66
C THR A 226 7.93 11.04 -23.84
N ARG A 227 6.66 11.44 -23.88
CA ARG A 227 5.72 11.04 -24.93
C ARG A 227 5.63 12.08 -26.04
N ASP A 228 5.61 11.60 -27.29
CA ASP A 228 5.45 12.46 -28.47
C ASP A 228 4.02 13.02 -28.60
N ASP A 229 3.02 12.30 -28.08
CA ASP A 229 1.59 12.65 -28.14
C ASP A 229 1.08 13.44 -26.92
N LYS A 230 1.99 13.96 -26.08
CA LYS A 230 1.64 14.55 -24.77
C LYS A 230 0.64 15.70 -24.84
N GLU A 231 0.77 16.59 -25.83
CA GLU A 231 -0.12 17.76 -26.00
C GLU A 231 -1.59 17.34 -26.18
N TRP A 232 -1.82 16.24 -26.89
CA TRP A 232 -3.15 15.68 -27.14
C TRP A 232 -3.69 14.90 -25.94
N LEU A 233 -2.81 14.30 -25.14
CA LEU A 233 -3.15 13.52 -23.98
C LEU A 233 -3.41 14.35 -22.73
N GLU A 234 -2.83 15.55 -22.60
CA GLU A 234 -2.94 16.37 -21.39
C GLU A 234 -4.39 16.67 -20.99
N PRO A 235 -5.30 17.08 -21.90
CA PRO A 235 -6.70 17.31 -21.54
C PRO A 235 -7.38 16.03 -21.03
N ILE A 236 -7.13 14.89 -21.68
CA ILE A 236 -7.69 13.59 -21.30
C ILE A 236 -7.15 13.16 -19.94
N GLY A 237 -5.86 13.37 -19.69
CA GLY A 237 -5.20 13.07 -18.43
C GLY A 237 -5.75 13.86 -17.27
N LYS A 238 -5.98 15.16 -17.45
CA LYS A 238 -6.63 16.02 -16.46
C LYS A 238 -8.07 15.55 -16.16
N ASP A 239 -8.82 15.15 -17.18
CA ASP A 239 -10.17 14.61 -16.99
C ASP A 239 -10.16 13.30 -16.17
N ILE A 240 -9.19 12.40 -16.43
CA ILE A 240 -9.03 11.17 -15.65
C ILE A 240 -8.59 11.48 -14.21
N ALA A 241 -7.67 12.44 -14.02
CA ALA A 241 -7.21 12.85 -12.70
C ALA A 241 -8.34 13.36 -11.81
N LYS A 242 -9.27 14.15 -12.36
CA LYS A 242 -10.49 14.59 -11.64
C LYS A 242 -11.33 13.41 -11.15
N LYS A 243 -11.40 12.32 -11.94
CA LYS A 243 -12.12 11.10 -11.57
C LYS A 243 -11.43 10.27 -10.48
N CYS A 244 -10.17 10.58 -10.16
CA CYS A 244 -9.48 9.98 -9.01
C CYS A 244 -9.99 10.52 -7.66
N LYS A 245 -10.74 11.64 -7.64
CA LYS A 245 -11.33 12.24 -6.43
C LYS A 245 -10.30 12.44 -5.30
N GLY A 246 -9.11 12.92 -5.66
CA GLY A 246 -8.04 13.19 -4.71
C GLY A 246 -7.38 11.96 -4.07
N VAL A 247 -7.63 10.75 -4.56
CA VAL A 247 -7.05 9.52 -4.01
C VAL A 247 -5.69 9.22 -4.65
N ALA A 248 -4.64 9.36 -3.86
CA ALA A 248 -3.25 9.19 -4.31
C ALA A 248 -3.00 7.82 -4.95
N LEU A 249 -3.49 6.73 -4.35
CA LEU A 249 -3.33 5.39 -4.90
C LEU A 249 -4.00 5.24 -6.27
N ALA A 250 -5.19 5.79 -6.45
CA ALA A 250 -5.91 5.76 -7.72
C ALA A 250 -5.11 6.47 -8.83
N ALA A 251 -4.60 7.66 -8.54
CA ALA A 251 -3.77 8.43 -9.46
C ALA A 251 -2.49 7.66 -9.84
N GLN A 252 -1.83 7.00 -8.86
CA GLN A 252 -0.63 6.20 -9.14
C GLN A 252 -0.93 5.00 -10.04
N SER A 253 -1.97 4.22 -9.70
CA SER A 253 -2.33 3.02 -10.46
C SER A 253 -2.72 3.36 -11.89
N LEU A 254 -3.57 4.37 -12.09
CA LEU A 254 -3.98 4.79 -13.43
C LEU A 254 -2.82 5.40 -14.21
N GLY A 255 -2.00 6.23 -13.59
CA GLY A 255 -0.80 6.77 -14.24
C GLY A 255 0.13 5.67 -14.75
N HIS A 256 0.38 4.64 -13.93
CA HIS A 256 1.19 3.50 -14.37
C HIS A 256 0.51 2.71 -15.50
N ILE A 257 -0.77 2.39 -15.36
CA ILE A 257 -1.53 1.65 -16.39
C ILE A 257 -1.53 2.39 -17.74
N LEU A 258 -1.64 3.72 -17.71
CA LEU A 258 -1.70 4.57 -18.90
C LEU A 258 -0.34 4.76 -19.60
N LYS A 259 0.77 4.41 -18.94
CA LYS A 259 2.14 4.54 -19.46
C LYS A 259 2.33 3.91 -20.84
N SER A 260 1.77 2.71 -21.06
CA SER A 260 1.90 1.94 -22.30
C SER A 260 0.69 2.07 -23.24
N LYS A 261 -0.20 3.04 -22.98
CA LYS A 261 -1.47 3.17 -23.69
C LYS A 261 -1.41 4.23 -24.79
N SER A 262 -2.13 3.96 -25.87
CA SER A 262 -2.34 4.89 -26.99
C SER A 262 -3.37 5.98 -26.65
N TYR A 263 -3.44 7.03 -27.47
CA TYR A 263 -4.48 8.07 -27.35
C TYR A 263 -5.91 7.51 -27.28
N GLY A 264 -6.24 6.55 -28.17
CA GLY A 264 -7.57 5.92 -28.19
C GLY A 264 -7.87 5.16 -26.90
N GLU A 265 -6.88 4.47 -26.34
CA GLU A 265 -7.02 3.79 -25.06
C GLU A 265 -7.16 4.77 -23.89
N TRP A 266 -6.40 5.86 -23.84
CA TRP A 266 -6.58 6.94 -22.85
C TRP A 266 -8.01 7.49 -22.88
N ASN A 267 -8.54 7.75 -24.08
CA ASN A 267 -9.93 8.20 -24.23
C ASN A 267 -10.92 7.13 -23.75
N SER A 268 -10.65 5.85 -24.04
CA SER A 268 -11.49 4.73 -23.60
C SER A 268 -11.49 4.56 -22.08
N VAL A 269 -10.35 4.80 -21.42
CA VAL A 269 -10.27 4.91 -19.96
C VAL A 269 -11.12 6.08 -19.50
N ARG A 270 -10.96 7.29 -20.08
CA ARG A 270 -11.73 8.47 -19.69
C ARG A 270 -13.24 8.26 -19.77
N THR A 271 -13.75 7.62 -20.82
CA THR A 271 -15.20 7.44 -21.03
C THR A 271 -15.76 6.12 -20.48
N ASN A 272 -14.97 5.36 -19.73
CA ASN A 272 -15.36 4.03 -19.28
C ASN A 272 -16.59 4.06 -18.34
N HIS A 273 -17.54 3.15 -18.54
CA HIS A 273 -18.75 3.07 -17.71
C HIS A 273 -18.46 2.71 -16.24
N ILE A 274 -17.30 2.10 -15.94
CA ILE A 274 -16.87 1.74 -14.57
C ILE A 274 -16.82 2.98 -13.66
N TRP A 275 -16.58 4.16 -14.21
CA TRP A 275 -16.66 5.41 -13.44
C TRP A 275 -18.03 5.68 -12.83
N ASN A 276 -19.08 5.16 -13.45
CA ASN A 276 -20.48 5.37 -13.08
C ASN A 276 -21.10 4.15 -12.39
N LEU A 277 -20.36 3.05 -12.25
CA LEU A 277 -20.78 1.92 -11.42
C LEU A 277 -20.76 2.39 -9.97
N SER A 278 -21.89 2.91 -9.52
CA SER A 278 -22.10 3.34 -8.15
C SER A 278 -21.72 2.19 -7.21
N THR A 279 -20.71 2.49 -6.41
CA THR A 279 -20.15 1.79 -5.27
C THR A 279 -21.18 1.64 -4.15
N SER A 280 -22.28 0.94 -4.44
CA SER A 280 -23.28 0.56 -3.45
C SER A 280 -22.81 -0.69 -2.70
N THR A 281 -22.02 -0.50 -1.66
CA THR A 281 -22.06 -1.36 -0.48
C THR A 281 -22.02 -0.44 0.73
N ASP A 282 -23.21 -0.19 1.27
CA ASP A 282 -23.52 0.45 2.54
C ASP A 282 -22.63 1.64 2.94
N ALA A 283 -23.23 2.83 3.01
CA ALA A 283 -22.64 4.04 3.59
C ALA A 283 -22.17 3.88 5.06
N SER A 284 -22.41 2.72 5.68
CA SER A 284 -21.90 2.30 6.98
C SER A 284 -20.58 1.51 6.92
N SER A 285 -20.09 1.14 5.73
CA SER A 285 -18.81 0.45 5.54
C SER A 285 -17.82 1.37 4.82
N GLY A 286 -16.72 1.72 5.49
CA GLY A 286 -15.63 2.54 4.93
C GLY A 286 -14.80 1.83 3.83
N HIS A 287 -15.45 1.01 3.01
CA HIS A 287 -14.88 0.12 2.00
C HIS A 287 -15.42 0.41 0.60
N GLU A 288 -15.63 1.68 0.28
CA GLU A 288 -15.95 2.11 -1.08
C GLU A 288 -14.74 1.82 -2.00
N VAL A 289 -14.85 0.80 -2.86
CA VAL A 289 -13.83 0.55 -3.88
C VAL A 289 -14.02 1.56 -5.00
N LEU A 290 -13.17 2.58 -5.04
CA LEU A 290 -13.24 3.61 -6.07
C LEU A 290 -13.21 2.97 -7.46
N GLY A 291 -14.09 3.44 -8.36
CA GLY A 291 -14.11 3.00 -9.75
C GLY A 291 -12.76 3.12 -10.45
N SER A 292 -11.89 4.04 -10.02
CA SER A 292 -10.49 4.15 -10.46
C SER A 292 -9.65 2.92 -10.17
N LEU A 293 -9.78 2.31 -8.98
CA LEU A 293 -9.03 1.12 -8.59
C LEU A 293 -9.56 -0.11 -9.31
N LEU A 294 -10.89 -0.23 -9.43
CA LEU A 294 -11.52 -1.30 -10.22
C LEU A 294 -11.11 -1.21 -11.70
N LEU A 295 -11.10 0.00 -12.26
CA LEU A 295 -10.67 0.22 -13.63
C LEU A 295 -9.19 -0.10 -13.80
N SER A 296 -8.34 0.29 -12.84
CA SER A 296 -6.91 -0.08 -12.84
C SER A 296 -6.72 -1.59 -12.86
N TYR A 297 -7.47 -2.32 -12.03
CA TYR A 297 -7.46 -3.78 -12.04
C TYR A 297 -7.94 -4.33 -13.39
N ASN A 298 -9.04 -3.83 -13.94
CA ASN A 298 -9.60 -4.33 -15.20
C ASN A 298 -8.67 -4.08 -16.42
N LEU A 299 -7.89 -3.00 -16.41
CA LEU A 299 -6.94 -2.67 -17.47
C LEU A 299 -5.57 -3.33 -17.29
N MET A 300 -5.32 -3.94 -16.13
CA MET A 300 -4.09 -4.65 -15.84
C MET A 300 -3.90 -5.84 -16.79
N PRO A 301 -2.66 -6.15 -17.24
CA PRO A 301 -2.39 -7.34 -18.03
C PRO A 301 -2.92 -8.62 -17.37
N PRO A 302 -3.45 -9.60 -18.12
CA PRO A 302 -4.05 -10.81 -17.55
C PRO A 302 -3.15 -11.58 -16.58
N TYR A 303 -1.86 -11.72 -16.91
CA TYR A 303 -0.88 -12.37 -16.03
C TYR A 303 -0.77 -11.63 -14.68
N LEU A 304 -0.76 -10.30 -14.71
CA LEU A 304 -0.59 -9.47 -13.52
C LEU A 304 -1.85 -9.48 -12.63
N LYS A 305 -3.05 -9.59 -13.23
CA LYS A 305 -4.32 -9.77 -12.50
C LYS A 305 -4.32 -11.04 -11.65
N LEU A 306 -3.77 -12.14 -12.16
CA LEU A 306 -3.67 -13.41 -11.43
C LEU A 306 -2.75 -13.27 -10.21
N PHE A 307 -1.58 -12.64 -10.38
CA PHE A 307 -0.67 -12.39 -9.27
C PHE A 307 -1.27 -11.45 -8.23
N PHE A 308 -1.95 -10.39 -8.66
CA PHE A 308 -2.67 -9.50 -7.76
C PHE A 308 -3.76 -10.24 -6.98
N ALA A 309 -4.60 -11.03 -7.65
CA ALA A 309 -5.63 -11.83 -7.00
C ALA A 309 -5.05 -12.84 -6.01
N TYR A 310 -3.90 -13.45 -6.32
CA TYR A 310 -3.19 -14.32 -5.38
C TYR A 310 -2.75 -13.58 -4.11
N CYS A 311 -2.41 -12.29 -4.21
CA CYS A 311 -2.01 -11.53 -3.03
C CYS A 311 -3.17 -11.32 -2.06
N ALA A 312 -4.42 -11.36 -2.52
CA ALA A 312 -5.60 -11.23 -1.68
C ALA A 312 -5.79 -12.41 -0.69
N ILE A 313 -5.22 -13.59 -0.96
CA ILE A 313 -5.28 -14.74 -0.04
C ILE A 313 -4.16 -14.71 1.03
N LEU A 314 -3.19 -13.80 0.90
CA LEU A 314 -2.06 -13.71 1.81
C LEU A 314 -2.43 -12.84 3.02
N PRO A 315 -2.01 -13.20 4.24
CA PRO A 315 -2.32 -12.39 5.42
C PRO A 315 -1.81 -10.95 5.27
N LYS A 316 -2.67 -9.97 5.52
CA LYS A 316 -2.34 -8.55 5.45
C LYS A 316 -1.19 -8.20 6.39
N GLY A 317 -0.27 -7.35 5.92
CA GLY A 317 0.88 -6.89 6.70
C GLY A 317 1.99 -7.90 6.91
N ARG A 318 1.85 -9.13 6.40
CA ARG A 318 2.90 -10.14 6.55
C ARG A 318 4.09 -9.77 5.66
N LYS A 319 5.29 -9.79 6.25
CA LYS A 319 6.54 -9.77 5.49
C LYS A 319 6.64 -11.06 4.68
N MET A 320 6.72 -10.92 3.38
CA MET A 320 6.82 -12.02 2.42
C MET A 320 8.19 -12.00 1.80
N ASN A 321 8.82 -13.16 1.77
CA ASN A 321 10.08 -13.33 1.06
C ASN A 321 9.79 -13.37 -0.45
N LYS A 322 10.41 -12.46 -1.20
CA LYS A 322 10.27 -12.33 -2.66
C LYS A 322 10.44 -13.68 -3.36
N TYR A 323 11.48 -14.43 -2.98
CA TYR A 323 11.81 -15.70 -3.61
C TYR A 323 10.77 -16.79 -3.32
N LYS A 324 10.24 -16.83 -2.09
CA LYS A 324 9.15 -17.77 -1.74
C LYS A 324 7.88 -17.47 -2.53
N LEU A 325 7.57 -16.19 -2.74
CA LEU A 325 6.41 -15.78 -3.53
C LEU A 325 6.56 -16.19 -5.00
N ILE A 326 7.73 -15.94 -5.60
CA ILE A 326 8.03 -16.38 -6.97
C ILE A 326 7.93 -17.91 -7.09
N HIS A 327 8.50 -18.67 -6.13
CA HIS A 327 8.37 -20.13 -6.13
C HIS A 327 6.92 -20.62 -6.08
N GLN A 328 6.07 -19.98 -5.26
CA GLN A 328 4.64 -20.31 -5.21
C GLN A 328 3.98 -20.06 -6.56
N TRP A 329 4.31 -18.94 -7.22
CA TRP A 329 3.79 -18.62 -8.54
C TRP A 329 4.24 -19.60 -9.63
N ILE A 330 5.49 -20.06 -9.59
CA ILE A 330 5.98 -21.14 -10.48
C ILE A 330 5.17 -22.41 -10.24
N ALA A 331 5.03 -22.83 -8.97
CA ALA A 331 4.37 -24.08 -8.61
C ALA A 331 2.87 -24.09 -8.96
N LEU A 332 2.21 -22.92 -8.89
CA LEU A 332 0.81 -22.76 -9.27
C LEU A 332 0.61 -22.65 -10.79
N GLY A 333 1.69 -22.61 -11.58
CA GLY A 333 1.62 -22.50 -13.03
C GLY A 333 1.11 -21.14 -13.52
N PHE A 334 1.25 -20.09 -12.70
CA PHE A 334 0.82 -18.73 -13.06
C PHE A 334 1.78 -18.02 -14.03
N MET A 335 3.01 -18.53 -14.14
CA MET A 335 4.03 -17.98 -15.04
C MET A 335 4.21 -18.86 -16.27
N GLU A 336 3.99 -18.26 -17.43
CA GLU A 336 4.35 -18.88 -18.70
C GLU A 336 5.89 -18.90 -18.85
N PRO A 337 6.49 -20.04 -19.26
CA PRO A 337 7.92 -20.11 -19.52
C PRO A 337 8.32 -19.17 -20.66
N SER A 338 9.39 -18.40 -20.45
CA SER A 338 10.00 -17.59 -21.51
C SER A 338 11.22 -18.31 -22.08
N SER A 339 11.43 -18.21 -23.40
CA SER A 339 12.66 -18.67 -24.07
C SER A 339 13.84 -17.74 -23.84
N ILE A 340 13.59 -16.51 -23.38
CA ILE A 340 14.57 -15.43 -23.24
C ILE A 340 14.93 -15.22 -21.77
N PHE A 341 13.93 -15.24 -20.89
CA PHE A 341 14.12 -14.98 -19.46
C PHE A 341 13.93 -16.24 -18.63
N SER A 342 14.75 -16.38 -17.59
CA SER A 342 14.46 -17.37 -16.56
C SER A 342 13.15 -17.03 -15.84
N ASN A 343 12.44 -18.04 -15.33
CA ASN A 343 11.24 -17.85 -14.50
C ASN A 343 11.50 -16.91 -13.30
N TRP A 344 12.75 -16.84 -12.85
CA TRP A 344 13.20 -15.94 -11.80
C TRP A 344 13.18 -14.47 -12.22
N GLN A 345 13.84 -14.15 -13.34
CA GLN A 345 13.86 -12.79 -13.87
C GLN A 345 12.44 -12.32 -14.23
N LEU A 346 11.62 -13.23 -14.75
CA LEU A 346 10.22 -12.95 -15.05
C LEU A 346 9.41 -12.68 -13.78
N GLY A 347 9.55 -13.51 -12.75
CA GLY A 347 8.89 -13.31 -11.46
C GLY A 347 9.32 -12.01 -10.77
N GLU A 348 10.59 -11.64 -10.84
CA GLU A 348 11.07 -10.35 -10.32
C GLU A 348 10.47 -9.18 -11.10
N SER A 349 10.42 -9.26 -12.43
CA SER A 349 9.77 -8.25 -13.27
C SER A 349 8.29 -8.07 -12.91
N TYR A 350 7.56 -9.16 -12.69
CA TYR A 350 6.15 -9.09 -12.29
C TYR A 350 5.97 -8.46 -10.91
N ILE A 351 6.85 -8.75 -9.96
CA ILE A 351 6.84 -8.08 -8.65
C ILE A 351 7.08 -6.58 -8.83
N MET A 352 8.06 -6.19 -9.63
CA MET A 352 8.32 -4.76 -9.90
C MET A 352 7.12 -4.08 -10.55
N GLN A 353 6.47 -4.72 -11.52
CA GLN A 353 5.24 -4.20 -12.15
C GLN A 353 4.09 -4.06 -11.14
N LEU A 354 3.88 -5.03 -10.24
CA LEU A 354 2.89 -4.91 -9.15
C LEU A 354 3.23 -3.77 -8.19
N LEU A 355 4.51 -3.61 -7.81
CA LEU A 355 5.00 -2.53 -6.95
C LEU A 355 4.87 -1.14 -7.61
N GLU A 356 4.98 -1.05 -8.93
CA GLU A 356 4.78 0.20 -9.66
C GLU A 356 3.28 0.52 -9.83
N CYS A 357 2.42 -0.50 -10.02
CA CYS A 357 0.97 -0.37 -10.12
C CYS A 357 0.31 -0.03 -8.78
N MET A 358 0.86 -0.52 -7.67
CA MET A 358 0.24 -0.47 -6.35
C MET A 358 1.26 -0.03 -5.31
N THR A 359 0.85 0.75 -4.31
CA THR A 359 1.71 1.18 -3.20
C THR A 359 2.06 0.02 -2.26
N TRP A 360 2.78 -0.98 -2.75
CA TRP A 360 3.44 -1.99 -1.95
C TRP A 360 4.78 -1.42 -1.50
N CYS A 361 5.09 -1.56 -0.21
CA CYS A 361 6.35 -1.08 0.33
C CYS A 361 7.37 -2.23 0.34
N MET A 362 8.49 -2.05 -0.36
CA MET A 362 9.69 -2.82 -0.03
C MET A 362 10.13 -2.42 1.38
N THR A 363 10.35 -3.41 2.26
CA THR A 363 10.79 -3.10 3.63
C THR A 363 12.25 -2.65 3.64
N SER A 364 12.63 -1.79 4.59
CA SER A 364 13.98 -1.24 4.79
C SER A 364 15.10 -2.26 5.09
N GLN A 365 14.81 -3.58 5.06
CA GLN A 365 15.77 -4.66 5.32
C GLN A 365 16.27 -5.37 4.04
N GLY A 366 16.31 -4.65 2.92
CA GLY A 366 16.86 -5.13 1.65
C GLY A 366 15.82 -5.58 0.63
N GLN A 367 16.24 -5.70 -0.64
CA GLN A 367 15.44 -6.00 -1.85
C GLN A 367 14.70 -7.36 -1.84
N SER A 368 14.70 -8.09 -0.72
CA SER A 368 14.20 -9.47 -0.62
C SER A 368 12.84 -9.62 0.07
N TRP A 369 12.28 -8.54 0.63
CA TRP A 369 11.06 -8.60 1.45
C TRP A 369 9.98 -7.61 1.00
N LEU A 370 8.77 -8.13 0.79
CA LEU A 370 7.56 -7.37 0.43
C LEU A 370 6.58 -7.36 1.62
N THR A 371 5.85 -6.27 1.83
CA THR A 371 4.72 -6.23 2.76
C THR A 371 3.43 -6.06 1.97
N ASN A 372 2.49 -7.01 2.13
CA ASN A 372 1.15 -6.86 1.56
C ASN A 372 0.38 -5.78 2.33
N LEU A 373 0.05 -4.66 1.67
CA LEU A 373 -0.67 -3.53 2.26
C LEU A 373 -2.13 -3.42 1.77
N THR A 374 -2.55 -4.34 0.89
CA THR A 374 -3.96 -4.49 0.46
C THR A 374 -4.65 -5.50 1.35
#